data_AF-A0A061IZ50-F1
#
_entry.id   AF-A0A061IZ50-F1
#
_cell.length_a   1.000
_cell.length_b   1.000
_cell.length_c   1.000
_cell.angle_alpha   90.00
_cell.angle_beta   90.00
_cell.angle_gamma   90.00
#
_symmetry.space_group_name_H-M   'P 1'
#
loop_
_entity.id
_entity.type
_entity.pdbx_description
1 polymer ?
#
loop_
_entity_poly.entity_id
_entity_poly.type
_entity_poly.pdbx_seq_one_letter_code
_entity_poly.pdbx_strand_id
1 'polypeptide(L)'
;MSKLLANAPKLGEKKRMLDAHTKMAYSFLHYIRKSHLDRFHGVELGIIKREGFDKEEFEKLLLTGLGTLEDRQRLYLIAYLLDTEGEYEAVLQRCASAFEETPFPALAYIKHLRNWSLNETGPTNAELGAAQGFAWGLAQTLAKNIANTLGANAKSELPLTKLVDALLQDPAMSPRGGATARTMGGGSTLRAKLLETVVGYDPRTKKPVDLTDTHFSQAIVFTIGGGCVAEYDDLKAWETEHPRKAVSYGCTALLTGNKALRQLSLLGEGST
;
A
#
# COMPACT_ATOMS: atom_id res chain seq x y z
N MET A 1 -36.75 -41.47 -5.30
CA MET A 1 -35.42 -41.79 -4.73
C MET A 1 -34.24 -41.54 -5.68
N SER A 2 -34.38 -41.60 -7.01
CA SER A 2 -33.22 -41.49 -7.93
C SER A 2 -32.53 -40.11 -7.95
N LYS A 3 -33.27 -39.00 -7.80
CA LYS A 3 -32.69 -37.64 -7.77
C LYS A 3 -31.82 -37.37 -6.53
N LEU A 4 -32.13 -37.98 -5.38
CA LEU A 4 -31.35 -37.84 -4.15
C LEU A 4 -30.03 -38.61 -4.25
N LEU A 5 -30.05 -39.82 -4.79
CA LEU A 5 -28.84 -40.63 -5.04
C LEU A 5 -27.94 -39.98 -6.10
N ALA A 6 -28.52 -39.40 -7.16
CA ALA A 6 -27.75 -38.69 -8.19
C ALA A 6 -27.07 -37.40 -7.69
N ASN A 7 -27.66 -36.72 -6.69
CA ASN A 7 -27.11 -35.49 -6.11
C ASN A 7 -26.20 -35.72 -4.90
N ALA A 8 -26.16 -36.93 -4.35
CA ALA A 8 -25.31 -37.30 -3.22
C ALA A 8 -23.82 -36.93 -3.40
N PRO A 9 -23.15 -37.21 -4.55
CA PRO A 9 -21.75 -36.82 -4.72
C PRO A 9 -21.55 -35.31 -4.74
N LYS A 10 -22.47 -34.55 -5.36
CA LYS A 10 -22.41 -33.08 -5.38
C LYS A 10 -22.58 -32.47 -3.98
N LEU A 11 -23.50 -33.03 -3.18
CA LEU A 11 -23.70 -32.62 -1.79
C LEU A 11 -22.49 -32.97 -0.91
N GLY A 12 -21.87 -34.13 -1.16
CA GLY A 12 -20.62 -34.52 -0.51
C GLY A 12 -19.48 -33.53 -0.78
N GLU A 13 -19.25 -33.15 -2.04
CA GLU A 13 -18.23 -32.15 -2.39
C GLU A 13 -18.54 -30.77 -1.78
N LYS A 14 -19.80 -30.33 -1.83
CA LYS A 14 -20.20 -29.05 -1.21
C LYS A 14 -19.95 -29.07 0.31
N LYS A 15 -20.27 -30.18 0.98
CA LYS A 15 -19.98 -30.36 2.41
C LYS A 15 -18.46 -30.34 2.66
N ARG A 16 -17.67 -31.05 1.86
CA ARG A 16 -16.20 -31.07 1.99
C ARG A 16 -15.60 -29.68 1.87
N MET A 17 -16.05 -28.88 0.91
CA MET A 17 -15.63 -27.50 0.73
C MET A 17 -16.00 -26.63 1.93
N LEU A 18 -17.23 -26.75 2.44
CA LEU A 18 -17.68 -26.03 3.63
C LEU A 18 -16.83 -26.40 4.85
N ASP A 19 -16.67 -27.69 5.12
CA ASP A 19 -15.88 -28.20 6.25
C ASP A 19 -14.42 -27.71 6.16
N ALA A 20 -13.85 -27.62 4.95
CA ALA A 20 -12.52 -27.07 4.73
C ALA A 20 -12.45 -25.57 5.09
N HIS A 21 -13.35 -24.74 4.56
CA HIS A 21 -13.37 -23.30 4.87
C HIS A 21 -13.67 -23.03 6.35
N THR A 22 -14.54 -23.82 6.98
CA THR A 22 -14.81 -23.71 8.42
C THR A 22 -13.56 -24.01 9.24
N LYS A 23 -12.80 -25.07 8.90
CA LYS A 23 -11.52 -25.38 9.56
C LYS A 23 -10.48 -24.27 9.35
N MET A 24 -10.39 -23.72 8.14
CA MET A 24 -9.50 -22.59 7.84
C MET A 24 -9.88 -21.36 8.68
N ALA A 25 -11.17 -21.00 8.72
CA ALA A 25 -11.66 -19.86 9.50
C ALA A 25 -11.35 -20.02 11.01
N TYR A 26 -11.57 -21.21 11.58
CA TYR A 26 -11.20 -21.49 12.97
C TYR A 26 -9.69 -21.36 13.21
N SER A 27 -8.88 -21.85 12.28
CA SER A 27 -7.41 -21.75 12.38
C SER A 27 -6.95 -20.29 12.32
N PHE A 28 -7.55 -19.47 11.45
CA PHE A 28 -7.28 -18.03 11.39
C PHE A 28 -7.70 -17.31 12.67
N LEU A 29 -8.90 -17.56 13.18
CA LEU A 29 -9.36 -16.95 14.44
C LEU A 29 -8.45 -17.31 15.62
N HIS A 30 -7.99 -18.57 15.68
CA HIS A 30 -7.03 -19.00 16.70
C HIS A 30 -5.70 -18.25 16.57
N TYR A 31 -5.18 -18.13 15.34
CA TYR A 31 -3.93 -17.43 15.08
C TYR A 31 -4.01 -15.92 15.38
N ILE A 32 -5.10 -15.25 14.98
CA ILE A 32 -5.34 -13.83 15.26
C ILE A 32 -5.30 -13.58 16.77
N ARG A 33 -6.01 -14.39 17.56
CA ARG A 33 -6.04 -14.25 19.03
C ARG A 33 -4.68 -14.54 19.66
N LYS A 34 -4.00 -15.59 19.22
CA LYS A 34 -2.69 -16.00 19.76
C LYS A 34 -1.62 -14.94 19.53
N SER A 35 -1.63 -14.30 18.36
CA SER A 35 -0.63 -13.31 17.97
C SER A 35 -1.09 -11.87 18.22
N HIS A 36 -2.28 -11.68 18.80
CA HIS A 36 -2.90 -10.38 19.07
C HIS A 36 -3.01 -9.47 17.84
N LEU A 37 -3.20 -10.06 16.66
CA LEU A 37 -3.18 -9.33 15.38
C LEU A 37 -4.30 -8.29 15.27
N ASP A 38 -5.39 -8.47 16.01
CA ASP A 38 -6.46 -7.48 16.14
C ASP A 38 -5.95 -6.15 16.74
N ARG A 39 -5.07 -6.23 17.73
CA ARG A 39 -4.46 -5.06 18.39
C ARG A 39 -3.43 -4.39 17.49
N PHE A 40 -2.54 -5.17 16.87
CA PHE A 40 -1.60 -4.67 15.86
C PHE A 40 -2.35 -3.96 14.72
N HIS A 41 -3.37 -4.60 14.17
CA HIS A 41 -4.15 -4.05 13.06
C HIS A 41 -4.85 -2.74 13.43
N GLY A 42 -5.42 -2.64 14.65
CA GLY A 42 -6.05 -1.40 15.11
C GLY A 42 -5.10 -0.21 15.10
N VAL A 43 -3.88 -0.41 15.63
CA VAL A 43 -2.83 0.63 15.65
C VAL A 43 -2.32 0.92 14.23
N GLU A 44 -2.05 -0.11 13.42
CA GLU A 44 -1.65 0.04 12.01
C GLU A 44 -2.68 0.87 11.23
N LEU A 45 -3.97 0.58 11.39
CA LEU A 45 -5.04 1.31 10.72
C LEU A 45 -5.09 2.77 11.15
N GLY A 46 -4.87 3.05 12.44
CA GLY A 46 -4.79 4.42 12.96
C GLY A 46 -3.64 5.21 12.35
N ILE A 47 -2.48 4.58 12.17
CA ILE A 47 -1.31 5.19 11.50
C ILE A 47 -1.61 5.40 10.01
N ILE A 48 -2.13 4.39 9.31
CA ILE A 48 -2.39 4.42 7.86
C ILE A 48 -3.42 5.50 7.51
N LYS A 49 -4.48 5.62 8.30
CA LYS A 49 -5.51 6.66 8.14
C LYS A 49 -5.06 8.03 8.66
N ARG A 50 -3.94 8.10 9.39
CA ARG A 50 -3.49 9.27 10.16
C ARG A 50 -4.54 9.82 11.12
N GLU A 51 -5.43 8.94 11.59
CA GLU A 51 -6.51 9.27 12.50
C GLU A 51 -6.64 8.15 13.53
N GLY A 52 -6.71 8.50 14.81
CA GLY A 52 -6.82 7.50 15.87
C GLY A 52 -5.56 6.68 16.10
N PHE A 53 -4.37 7.26 15.87
CA PHE A 53 -3.12 6.61 16.28
C PHE A 53 -3.02 6.54 17.81
N ASP A 54 -3.23 5.34 18.35
CA ASP A 54 -3.09 5.04 19.76
C ASP A 54 -1.61 4.82 20.13
N LYS A 55 -0.98 5.90 20.60
CA LYS A 55 0.45 5.92 21.00
C LYS A 55 0.72 5.00 22.20
N GLU A 56 -0.22 4.91 23.14
CA GLU A 56 -0.06 4.10 24.35
C GLU A 56 -0.09 2.60 24.01
N GLU A 57 -1.05 2.20 23.18
CA GLU A 57 -1.15 0.82 22.71
C GLU A 57 0.01 0.45 21.79
N PHE A 58 0.51 1.37 20.95
CA PHE A 58 1.73 1.17 20.16
C PHE A 58 2.94 0.86 21.04
N GLU A 59 3.21 1.70 22.06
CA GLU A 59 4.31 1.48 22.99
C GLU A 59 4.17 0.15 23.73
N LYS A 60 2.96 -0.14 24.20
CA LYS A 60 2.67 -1.40 24.88
C LYS A 60 2.95 -2.60 23.98
N LEU A 61 2.47 -2.62 22.74
CA LEU A 61 2.68 -3.74 21.82
C LEU A 61 4.17 -3.98 21.53
N LEU A 62 4.96 -2.91 21.41
CA LEU A 62 6.39 -3.02 21.14
C LEU A 62 7.19 -3.45 22.38
N LEU A 63 6.91 -2.88 23.55
CA LEU A 63 7.70 -3.09 24.77
C LEU A 63 7.30 -4.33 25.57
N THR A 64 6.05 -4.79 25.49
CA THR A 64 5.57 -5.95 26.26
C THR A 64 5.84 -7.31 25.61
N GLY A 65 6.51 -7.32 24.44
CA GLY A 65 6.85 -8.55 23.73
C GLY A 65 5.65 -9.31 23.16
N LEU A 66 4.48 -8.67 23.06
CA LEU A 66 3.29 -9.25 22.41
C LEU A 66 3.54 -9.48 20.91
N GLY A 67 2.83 -10.45 20.35
CA GLY A 67 3.00 -10.85 18.95
C GLY A 67 4.38 -11.44 18.65
N THR A 68 4.67 -11.65 17.37
CA THR A 68 6.00 -12.09 16.95
C THR A 68 6.96 -10.90 16.82
N LEU A 69 8.27 -11.18 16.80
CA LEU A 69 9.28 -10.16 16.51
C LEU A 69 9.03 -9.52 15.12
N GLU A 70 8.65 -10.33 14.13
CA GLU A 70 8.33 -9.86 12.78
C GLU A 70 7.12 -8.89 12.79
N ASP A 71 6.09 -9.15 13.60
CA ASP A 71 4.93 -8.25 13.73
C ASP A 71 5.31 -6.91 14.36
N ARG A 72 6.13 -6.92 15.43
CA ARG A 72 6.64 -5.70 16.08
C ARG A 72 7.54 -4.89 15.14
N GLN A 73 8.45 -5.55 14.43
CA GLN A 73 9.31 -4.89 13.45
C GLN A 73 8.47 -4.26 12.33
N ARG A 74 7.46 -4.97 11.81
CA ARG A 74 6.55 -4.44 10.79
C ARG A 74 5.76 -3.22 11.28
N LEU A 75 5.18 -3.29 12.49
CA LEU A 75 4.47 -2.16 13.08
C LEU A 75 5.38 -0.93 13.23
N TYR A 76 6.61 -1.12 13.71
CA TYR A 76 7.60 -0.05 13.82
C TYR A 76 7.94 0.55 12.46
N LEU A 77 8.16 -0.30 11.44
CA LEU A 77 8.44 0.18 10.07
C LEU A 77 7.27 0.96 9.49
N ILE A 78 6.03 0.53 9.67
CA ILE A 78 4.84 1.26 9.20
C ILE A 78 4.82 2.67 9.80
N ALA A 79 5.02 2.79 11.11
CA ALA A 79 5.10 4.09 11.77
C ALA A 79 6.27 4.94 11.24
N TYR A 80 7.46 4.36 11.11
CA TYR A 80 8.65 5.06 10.62
C TYR A 80 8.51 5.55 9.17
N LEU A 81 7.93 4.74 8.29
CA LEU A 81 7.76 5.05 6.87
C LEU A 81 6.69 6.13 6.65
N LEU A 82 5.62 6.12 7.45
CA LEU A 82 4.51 7.06 7.32
C LEU A 82 4.70 8.36 8.11
N ASP A 83 5.70 8.43 8.99
CA ASP A 83 6.08 9.64 9.72
C ASP A 83 6.80 10.66 8.81
N THR A 84 6.01 11.39 8.03
CA THR A 84 6.52 12.43 7.12
C THR A 84 6.73 13.78 7.80
N GLU A 85 6.09 14.01 8.95
CA GLU A 85 6.03 15.31 9.64
C GLU A 85 6.78 15.30 10.99
N GLY A 86 7.34 14.16 11.39
CA GLY A 86 8.04 13.99 12.66
C GLY A 86 7.08 13.87 13.86
N GLU A 87 5.81 13.54 13.62
CA GLU A 87 4.80 13.42 14.67
C GLU A 87 5.03 12.20 15.58
N TYR A 88 5.68 11.18 15.05
CA TYR A 88 5.88 9.88 15.72
C TYR A 88 7.31 9.72 16.25
N GLU A 89 8.23 10.60 15.88
CA GLU A 89 9.65 10.56 16.27
C GLU A 89 9.85 10.30 17.77
N ALA A 90 9.16 11.05 18.64
CA ALA A 90 9.28 10.86 20.10
C ALA A 90 8.86 9.46 20.57
N VAL A 91 7.83 8.87 19.98
CA VAL A 91 7.33 7.52 20.30
C VAL A 91 8.27 6.46 19.71
N LEU A 92 8.74 6.67 18.48
CA LEU A 92 9.69 5.79 17.79
C LEU A 92 11.03 5.69 18.52
N GLN A 93 11.51 6.80 19.10
CA GLN A 93 12.73 6.82 19.90
C GLN A 93 12.56 6.05 21.21
N ARG A 94 11.42 6.22 21.92
CA ARG A 94 11.13 5.43 23.13
C ARG A 94 11.08 3.93 22.83
N CYS A 95 10.42 3.56 21.74
CA CYS A 95 10.27 2.17 21.33
C CYS A 95 11.52 1.55 20.69
N ALA A 96 12.55 2.35 20.36
CA ALA A 96 13.79 1.84 19.78
C ALA A 96 14.50 0.85 20.74
N SER A 97 14.37 1.09 22.05
CA SER A 97 14.85 0.20 23.12
C SER A 97 14.31 -1.23 23.01
N ALA A 98 13.11 -1.42 22.44
CA ALA A 98 12.53 -2.74 22.22
C ALA A 98 13.34 -3.64 21.28
N PHE A 99 14.27 -3.05 20.51
CA PHE A 99 15.08 -3.74 19.51
C PHE A 99 16.59 -3.66 19.78
N GLU A 100 17.04 -3.17 20.96
CA GLU A 100 18.47 -3.05 21.27
C GLU A 100 19.21 -4.41 21.26
N GLU A 101 18.57 -5.45 21.79
CA GLU A 101 19.14 -6.80 21.87
C GLU A 101 18.87 -7.66 20.62
N THR A 102 18.08 -7.16 19.66
CA THR A 102 17.67 -7.93 18.48
C THR A 102 18.09 -7.22 17.19
N PRO A 103 18.73 -7.91 16.23
CA PRO A 103 19.10 -7.28 14.98
C PRO A 103 17.85 -6.77 14.25
N PHE A 104 17.93 -5.52 13.79
CA PHE A 104 16.88 -4.90 12.96
C PHE A 104 17.46 -4.36 11.63
N PRO A 105 18.03 -5.22 10.76
CA PRO A 105 18.72 -4.76 9.56
C PRO A 105 17.78 -4.08 8.55
N ALA A 106 16.51 -4.52 8.49
CA ALA A 106 15.50 -3.86 7.66
C ALA A 106 15.33 -2.37 7.98
N LEU A 107 15.39 -1.99 9.27
CA LEU A 107 15.35 -0.59 9.68
C LEU A 107 16.62 0.15 9.26
N ALA A 108 17.78 -0.47 9.38
CA ALA A 108 19.05 0.12 8.93
C ALA A 108 19.03 0.41 7.41
N TYR A 109 18.55 -0.54 6.61
CA TYR A 109 18.37 -0.37 5.17
C TYR A 109 17.39 0.76 4.85
N ILE A 110 16.22 0.79 5.51
CA ILE A 110 15.22 1.85 5.29
C ILE A 110 15.76 3.23 5.71
N LYS A 111 16.50 3.33 6.81
CA LYS A 111 17.18 4.57 7.22
C LYS A 111 18.19 5.02 6.17
N HIS A 112 18.99 4.09 5.65
CA HIS A 112 19.94 4.37 4.57
C HIS A 112 19.23 4.89 3.31
N LEU A 113 18.14 4.21 2.89
CA LEU A 113 17.32 4.61 1.74
C LEU A 113 16.71 6.00 1.92
N ARG A 114 16.19 6.31 3.12
CA ARG A 114 15.64 7.63 3.45
C ARG A 114 16.72 8.72 3.37
N ASN A 115 17.90 8.47 3.93
CA ASN A 115 19.00 9.43 3.91
C ASN A 115 19.53 9.67 2.51
N TRP A 116 19.66 8.61 1.70
CA TRP A 116 20.10 8.70 0.32
C TRP A 116 19.19 9.62 -0.51
N SER A 117 17.88 9.55 -0.28
CA SER A 117 16.92 10.39 -0.99
C SER A 117 16.80 11.83 -0.47
N LEU A 118 17.17 12.12 0.78
CA LEU A 118 17.12 13.47 1.34
C LEU A 118 18.31 14.34 0.89
N ASN A 119 19.40 13.74 0.42
CA ASN A 119 20.64 14.45 0.13
C ASN A 119 20.71 15.10 -1.28
N GLU A 120 19.66 15.03 -2.11
CA GLU A 120 19.62 15.65 -3.46
C GLU A 120 18.53 16.75 -3.62
N THR A 121 18.28 17.57 -2.60
CA THR A 121 17.58 18.85 -2.80
C THR A 121 18.57 20.00 -2.97
N GLY A 122 19.08 20.15 -4.20
CA GLY A 122 19.76 21.37 -4.67
C GLY A 122 19.35 21.68 -6.11
N PRO A 123 18.88 22.90 -6.44
CA PRO A 123 18.45 23.21 -7.80
C PRO A 123 19.65 23.70 -8.62
N THR A 124 20.22 22.86 -9.48
CA THR A 124 21.04 23.33 -10.60
C THR A 124 20.88 22.45 -11.81
N ASN A 125 20.53 23.08 -12.93
CA ASN A 125 20.48 22.53 -14.28
C ASN A 125 21.69 21.62 -14.59
N ALA A 126 21.45 20.38 -15.00
CA ALA A 126 22.19 19.67 -16.04
C ALA A 126 21.63 18.25 -16.21
N GLU A 127 21.61 17.78 -17.45
CA GLU A 127 21.09 16.50 -17.89
C GLU A 127 21.84 15.27 -17.32
N LEU A 128 21.13 14.14 -17.31
CA LEU A 128 21.60 12.74 -17.21
C LEU A 128 22.06 12.23 -15.83
N GLY A 129 21.08 11.66 -15.10
CA GLY A 129 21.29 10.80 -13.94
C GLY A 129 20.00 10.21 -13.35
N ALA A 130 19.06 9.75 -14.20
CA ALA A 130 17.65 9.50 -13.83
C ALA A 130 17.37 8.25 -12.95
N ALA A 131 18.33 7.73 -12.19
CA ALA A 131 18.13 6.48 -11.45
C ALA A 131 18.49 6.53 -9.95
N GLN A 132 19.01 7.64 -9.42
CA GLN A 132 19.78 7.59 -8.18
C GLN A 132 19.25 8.44 -7.00
N GLY A 133 18.03 8.98 -7.08
CA GLY A 133 17.34 9.69 -5.98
C GLY A 133 15.81 9.65 -6.04
N PHE A 134 15.26 8.90 -6.99
CA PHE A 134 13.86 8.98 -7.42
C PHE A 134 12.88 8.24 -6.49
N ALA A 135 13.28 7.11 -5.90
CA ALA A 135 12.33 6.16 -5.29
C ALA A 135 11.67 6.67 -3.99
N TRP A 136 12.42 7.33 -3.11
CA TRP A 136 11.89 7.74 -1.81
C TRP A 136 11.27 9.14 -1.82
N GLY A 137 11.79 10.08 -2.63
CA GLY A 137 11.12 11.35 -2.91
C GLY A 137 9.75 11.14 -3.57
N LEU A 138 9.63 10.15 -4.47
CA LEU A 138 8.34 9.69 -4.96
C LEU A 138 7.49 9.03 -3.88
N ALA A 139 8.05 8.12 -3.08
CA ALA A 139 7.31 7.47 -2.00
C ALA A 139 6.77 8.49 -0.99
N GLN A 140 7.53 9.54 -0.66
CA GLN A 140 7.10 10.65 0.19
C GLN A 140 6.08 11.54 -0.48
N THR A 141 6.23 11.84 -1.78
CA THR A 141 5.28 12.67 -2.51
C THR A 141 3.95 11.95 -2.70
N LEU A 142 4.00 10.66 -3.04
CA LEU A 142 2.85 9.77 -3.05
C LEU A 142 2.26 9.67 -1.65
N ALA A 143 3.04 9.36 -0.62
CA ALA A 143 2.55 9.27 0.77
C ALA A 143 1.91 10.58 1.25
N LYS A 144 2.47 11.75 0.95
CA LYS A 144 1.90 13.07 1.29
C LYS A 144 0.62 13.36 0.52
N ASN A 145 0.60 13.12 -0.79
CA ASN A 145 -0.58 13.32 -1.62
C ASN A 145 -1.71 12.33 -1.27
N ILE A 146 -1.35 11.14 -0.81
CA ILE A 146 -2.27 10.08 -0.39
C ILE A 146 -2.78 10.31 1.03
N ALA A 147 -1.91 10.73 1.95
CA ALA A 147 -2.28 11.13 3.31
C ALA A 147 -3.33 12.24 3.32
N ASN A 148 -3.14 13.26 2.48
CA ASN A 148 -4.09 14.37 2.34
C ASN A 148 -5.46 13.94 1.77
N THR A 149 -5.55 12.75 1.17
CA THR A 149 -6.77 12.22 0.54
C THR A 149 -7.39 11.05 1.28
N LEU A 150 -6.74 10.56 2.34
CA LEU A 150 -7.23 9.50 3.24
C LEU A 150 -8.02 10.04 4.45
N GLY A 151 -8.42 11.32 4.42
CA GLY A 151 -9.24 11.93 5.46
C GLY A 151 -10.52 11.13 5.76
N ALA A 152 -10.96 11.22 7.03
CA ALA A 152 -11.94 10.42 7.78
C ALA A 152 -13.17 9.79 7.08
N ASN A 153 -13.55 10.22 5.86
CA ASN A 153 -14.77 9.81 5.17
C ASN A 153 -14.57 9.32 3.71
N ALA A 154 -13.34 9.26 3.19
CA ALA A 154 -13.07 8.71 1.87
C ALA A 154 -12.74 7.21 1.95
N LYS A 155 -13.29 6.41 1.02
CA LYS A 155 -12.91 5.01 0.86
C LYS A 155 -11.39 4.96 0.64
N SER A 156 -10.69 4.28 1.55
CA SER A 156 -9.22 4.27 1.59
C SER A 156 -8.66 3.40 0.47
N GLU A 157 -8.58 3.95 -0.74
CA GLU A 157 -7.88 3.29 -1.85
C GLU A 157 -6.35 3.35 -1.66
N LEU A 158 -5.69 2.27 -2.01
CA LEU A 158 -4.23 2.15 -1.98
C LEU A 158 -3.59 3.05 -3.05
N PRO A 159 -2.33 3.45 -2.86
CA PRO A 159 -1.57 4.29 -3.81
C PRO A 159 -1.69 3.83 -5.26
N LEU A 160 -1.58 2.52 -5.49
CA LEU A 160 -1.61 1.92 -6.81
C LEU A 160 -2.98 2.10 -7.47
N THR A 161 -4.06 1.88 -6.74
CA THR A 161 -5.43 2.04 -7.20
C THR A 161 -5.74 3.48 -7.55
N LYS A 162 -5.31 4.44 -6.73
CA LYS A 162 -5.45 5.88 -7.03
C LYS A 162 -4.72 6.29 -8.31
N LEU A 163 -3.56 5.69 -8.57
CA LEU A 163 -2.83 5.95 -9.81
C LEU A 163 -3.56 5.38 -11.03
N VAL A 164 -4.07 4.16 -10.91
CA VAL A 164 -4.90 3.53 -11.95
C VAL A 164 -6.16 4.36 -12.20
N ASP A 165 -6.82 4.82 -11.15
CA ASP A 165 -7.98 5.69 -11.24
C ASP A 165 -7.62 6.99 -11.97
N ALA A 166 -6.53 7.66 -11.58
CA ALA A 166 -6.04 8.87 -12.25
C ALA A 166 -5.75 8.66 -13.75
N LEU A 167 -5.24 7.48 -14.14
CA LEU A 167 -4.97 7.13 -15.53
C LEU A 167 -6.23 6.78 -16.32
N LEU A 168 -7.22 6.12 -15.69
CA LEU A 168 -8.40 5.58 -16.37
C LEU A 168 -9.61 6.52 -16.29
N GLN A 169 -9.59 7.53 -15.43
CA GLN A 169 -10.65 8.54 -15.32
C GLN A 169 -10.86 9.24 -16.67
N ASP A 170 -12.12 9.36 -17.08
CA ASP A 170 -12.51 10.07 -18.30
C ASP A 170 -12.59 11.58 -18.02
N PRO A 171 -11.78 12.43 -18.67
CA PRO A 171 -11.82 13.88 -18.46
C PRO A 171 -13.19 14.50 -18.81
N ALA A 172 -14.00 13.86 -19.67
CA ALA A 172 -15.32 14.35 -20.06
C ALA A 172 -16.43 14.02 -19.04
N MET A 173 -16.18 13.11 -18.10
CA MET A 173 -17.18 12.61 -17.13
C MET A 173 -17.00 13.19 -15.73
N SER A 174 -16.03 14.10 -15.55
CA SER A 174 -16.03 15.02 -14.42
C SER A 174 -17.29 15.88 -14.51
N PRO A 175 -18.16 15.92 -13.48
CA PRO A 175 -19.47 16.54 -13.62
C PRO A 175 -19.33 18.03 -13.91
N ARG A 176 -19.57 18.43 -15.17
CA ARG A 176 -20.05 19.76 -15.54
C ARG A 176 -21.49 19.90 -15.02
N GLY A 177 -21.64 20.00 -13.70
CA GLY A 177 -22.93 20.13 -13.03
C GLY A 177 -23.03 21.45 -12.26
N GLY A 178 -23.77 22.40 -12.81
CA GLY A 178 -24.44 23.47 -12.06
C GLY A 178 -23.57 24.65 -11.59
N ALA A 179 -23.97 25.86 -11.96
CA ALA A 179 -23.34 27.14 -11.62
C ALA A 179 -23.38 27.54 -10.12
N THR A 180 -23.46 26.59 -9.19
CA THR A 180 -23.49 26.84 -7.74
C THR A 180 -22.48 26.02 -6.92
N ALA A 181 -21.67 25.16 -7.53
CA ALA A 181 -20.56 24.46 -6.85
C ALA A 181 -19.22 25.20 -7.03
N ARG A 182 -19.16 26.49 -6.68
CA ARG A 182 -17.90 27.27 -6.63
C ARG A 182 -17.30 27.24 -5.23
N THR A 183 -16.98 26.05 -4.71
CA THR A 183 -15.97 25.84 -3.65
C THR A 183 -15.76 24.34 -3.43
N MET A 184 -14.89 23.70 -4.22
CA MET A 184 -14.10 22.50 -3.88
C MET A 184 -13.22 22.11 -5.08
N GLY A 185 -12.20 22.94 -5.36
CA GLY A 185 -11.22 22.71 -6.42
C GLY A 185 -10.08 21.79 -5.97
N GLY A 186 -10.35 20.50 -5.77
CA GLY A 186 -9.35 19.53 -5.25
C GLY A 186 -9.00 18.34 -6.15
N GLY A 187 -9.91 17.90 -7.05
CA GLY A 187 -9.70 16.66 -7.82
C GLY A 187 -8.71 16.79 -8.99
N SER A 188 -8.72 17.93 -9.68
CA SER A 188 -7.86 18.18 -10.85
C SER A 188 -6.37 18.29 -10.47
N THR A 189 -6.05 18.80 -9.29
CA THR A 189 -4.66 18.95 -8.81
C THR A 189 -4.06 17.63 -8.36
N LEU A 190 -4.85 16.74 -7.72
CA LEU A 190 -4.37 15.43 -7.30
C LEU A 190 -4.05 14.54 -8.50
N ARG A 191 -4.96 14.50 -9.49
CA ARG A 191 -4.73 13.76 -10.73
C ARG A 191 -3.46 14.25 -11.44
N ALA A 192 -3.32 15.56 -11.64
CA ALA A 192 -2.13 16.13 -12.26
C ALA A 192 -0.85 15.73 -11.51
N LYS A 193 -0.84 15.89 -10.18
CA LYS A 193 0.30 15.49 -9.32
C LYS A 193 0.62 14.00 -9.38
N LEU A 194 -0.38 13.13 -9.51
CA LEU A 194 -0.16 11.69 -9.66
C LEU A 194 0.42 11.38 -11.05
N LEU A 195 -0.10 12.01 -12.10
CA LEU A 195 0.38 11.81 -13.47
C LEU A 195 1.78 12.37 -13.70
N GLU A 196 2.18 13.43 -12.98
CA GLU A 196 3.56 13.95 -12.95
C GLU A 196 4.58 12.89 -12.47
N THR A 197 4.14 11.88 -11.71
CA THR A 197 5.01 10.78 -11.26
C THR A 197 5.19 9.68 -12.31
N VAL A 198 4.46 9.75 -13.43
CA VAL A 198 4.42 8.71 -14.46
C VAL A 198 4.92 9.25 -15.79
N VAL A 199 5.79 8.48 -16.43
CA VAL A 199 6.25 8.78 -17.79
C VAL A 199 5.39 8.00 -18.78
N GLY A 200 4.72 8.73 -19.68
CA GLY A 200 4.01 8.15 -20.82
C GLY A 200 4.93 7.95 -22.01
N TYR A 201 4.92 6.74 -22.59
CA TYR A 201 5.68 6.43 -23.80
C TYR A 201 4.85 5.57 -24.74
N ASP A 202 4.72 6.01 -26.00
CA ASP A 202 4.05 5.22 -27.04
C ASP A 202 5.08 4.47 -27.89
N PRO A 203 5.10 3.12 -27.85
CA PRO A 203 6.04 2.32 -28.62
C PRO A 203 5.80 2.38 -30.14
N ARG A 204 4.61 2.77 -30.60
CA ARG A 204 4.30 2.87 -32.04
C ARG A 204 4.92 4.13 -32.64
N THR A 205 4.80 5.26 -31.96
CA THR A 205 5.34 6.55 -32.43
C THR A 205 6.76 6.82 -31.90
N LYS A 206 7.23 6.04 -30.92
CA LYS A 206 8.50 6.19 -30.20
C LYS A 206 8.66 7.56 -29.54
N LYS A 207 7.54 8.17 -29.14
CA LYS A 207 7.50 9.52 -28.56
C LYS A 207 6.93 9.47 -27.15
N PRO A 208 7.35 10.41 -26.28
CA PRO A 208 6.66 10.62 -25.02
C PRO A 208 5.21 11.04 -25.28
N VAL A 209 4.31 10.58 -24.42
CA VAL A 209 2.87 10.89 -24.50
C VAL A 209 2.47 11.62 -23.23
N ASP A 210 1.68 12.67 -23.41
CA ASP A 210 1.01 13.32 -22.29
C ASP A 210 -0.20 12.47 -21.85
N LEU A 211 -0.11 11.94 -20.63
CA LEU A 211 -1.13 11.07 -20.05
C LEU A 211 -2.36 11.85 -19.56
N THR A 212 -2.27 13.18 -19.47
CA THR A 212 -3.39 14.01 -18.99
C THR A 212 -4.55 14.06 -19.99
N ASP A 213 -4.23 14.08 -21.28
CA ASP A 213 -5.19 14.13 -22.39
C ASP A 213 -5.57 12.74 -22.95
N THR A 214 -4.94 11.69 -22.45
CA THR A 214 -5.14 10.33 -22.96
C THR A 214 -6.24 9.59 -22.18
N HIS A 215 -7.04 8.79 -22.89
CA HIS A 215 -8.09 7.98 -22.29
C HIS A 215 -7.81 6.49 -22.46
N PHE A 216 -7.96 5.73 -21.38
CA PHE A 216 -7.79 4.28 -21.39
C PHE A 216 -9.05 3.59 -20.86
N SER A 217 -9.47 2.52 -21.52
CA SER A 217 -10.55 1.64 -21.06
C SER A 217 -10.01 0.41 -20.32
N GLN A 218 -8.75 0.04 -20.57
CA GLN A 218 -8.12 -1.13 -20.00
C GLN A 218 -6.69 -0.79 -19.59
N ALA A 219 -6.22 -1.39 -18.51
CA ALA A 219 -4.83 -1.29 -18.08
C ALA A 219 -4.27 -2.63 -17.61
N ILE A 220 -2.97 -2.80 -17.85
CA ILE A 220 -2.16 -3.85 -17.26
C ILE A 220 -1.23 -3.17 -16.27
N VAL A 221 -1.36 -3.53 -15.00
CA VAL A 221 -0.58 -3.00 -13.89
C VAL A 221 0.43 -4.05 -13.48
N PHE A 222 1.72 -3.74 -13.57
CA PHE A 222 2.78 -4.68 -13.22
C PHE A 222 3.73 -4.10 -12.18
N THR A 223 3.67 -4.61 -10.95
CA THR A 223 4.54 -4.18 -9.85
C THR A 223 5.88 -4.90 -9.89
N ILE A 224 6.97 -4.15 -10.06
CA ILE A 224 8.34 -4.66 -10.04
C ILE A 224 8.89 -4.57 -8.62
N GLY A 225 9.45 -5.67 -8.11
CA GLY A 225 10.05 -5.71 -6.77
C GLY A 225 9.18 -6.37 -5.70
N GLY A 226 7.93 -6.67 -6.02
CA GLY A 226 7.02 -7.43 -5.15
C GLY A 226 5.63 -6.83 -5.14
N GLY A 227 4.63 -7.69 -5.35
CA GLY A 227 3.22 -7.33 -5.21
C GLY A 227 2.61 -7.94 -3.96
N CYS A 228 1.43 -7.48 -3.56
CA CYS A 228 0.70 -8.05 -2.43
C CYS A 228 -0.78 -8.28 -2.74
N VAL A 229 -1.42 -9.15 -1.95
CA VAL A 229 -2.83 -9.48 -2.12
C VAL A 229 -3.73 -8.26 -1.87
N ALA A 230 -3.32 -7.36 -0.95
CA ALA A 230 -4.10 -6.15 -0.67
C ALA A 230 -4.21 -5.21 -1.89
N GLU A 231 -3.13 -5.06 -2.67
CA GLU A 231 -3.15 -4.30 -3.93
C GLU A 231 -4.10 -4.93 -4.95
N TYR A 232 -4.07 -6.26 -5.08
CA TYR A 232 -4.97 -6.98 -5.98
C TYR A 232 -6.43 -6.82 -5.57
N ASP A 233 -6.75 -7.03 -4.29
CA ASP A 233 -8.12 -6.93 -3.78
C ASP A 233 -8.67 -5.51 -3.90
N ASP A 234 -7.85 -4.48 -3.65
CA ASP A 234 -8.23 -3.08 -3.79
C ASP A 234 -8.53 -2.71 -5.26
N LEU A 235 -7.68 -3.16 -6.21
CA LEU A 235 -7.93 -3.00 -7.64
C LEU A 235 -9.20 -3.73 -8.10
N LYS A 236 -9.50 -4.92 -7.55
CA LYS A 236 -10.73 -5.66 -7.87
C LYS A 236 -11.98 -5.01 -7.29
N ALA A 237 -11.88 -4.42 -6.10
CA ALA A 237 -12.95 -3.60 -5.54
C ALA A 237 -13.22 -2.37 -6.42
N TRP A 238 -12.16 -1.69 -6.86
CA TRP A 238 -12.26 -0.55 -7.79
C TRP A 238 -12.86 -0.94 -9.14
N GLU A 239 -12.46 -2.07 -9.72
CA GLU A 239 -12.99 -2.58 -11.01
C GLU A 239 -14.50 -2.90 -10.92
N THR A 240 -14.97 -3.40 -9.77
CA THR A 240 -16.39 -3.67 -9.52
C THR A 240 -17.23 -2.37 -9.55
N GLU A 241 -16.66 -1.26 -9.10
CA GLU A 241 -17.29 0.07 -9.12
C GLU A 241 -17.24 0.73 -10.50
N HIS A 242 -16.34 0.28 -11.37
CA HIS A 242 -16.10 0.85 -12.70
C HIS A 242 -16.31 -0.19 -13.81
N PRO A 243 -17.55 -0.61 -14.11
CA PRO A 243 -17.84 -1.75 -15.00
C PRO A 243 -17.45 -1.53 -16.47
N ARG A 244 -17.09 -0.30 -16.87
CA ARG A 244 -16.59 0.02 -18.21
C ARG A 244 -15.07 -0.01 -18.30
N LYS A 245 -14.39 -0.31 -17.19
CA LYS A 245 -12.94 -0.33 -17.07
C LYS A 245 -12.49 -1.75 -16.72
N ALA A 246 -11.33 -2.15 -17.21
CA ALA A 246 -10.76 -3.45 -16.90
C ALA A 246 -9.29 -3.32 -16.47
N VAL A 247 -8.91 -4.00 -15.40
CA VAL A 247 -7.56 -3.95 -14.84
C VAL A 247 -7.02 -5.36 -14.62
N SER A 248 -5.88 -5.63 -15.26
CA SER A 248 -5.09 -6.85 -15.05
C SER A 248 -3.89 -6.52 -14.16
N TYR A 249 -3.81 -7.14 -12.98
CA TYR A 249 -2.71 -6.96 -12.06
C TYR A 249 -1.69 -8.11 -12.15
N GLY A 250 -0.41 -7.76 -12.19
CA GLY A 250 0.71 -8.68 -12.14
C GLY A 250 1.83 -8.12 -11.28
N CYS A 251 2.73 -9.00 -10.85
CA CYS A 251 3.92 -8.60 -10.10
C CYS A 251 5.05 -9.60 -10.34
N THR A 252 6.28 -9.21 -10.03
CA THR A 252 7.44 -10.11 -10.11
C THR A 252 7.34 -11.28 -9.13
N ALA A 253 6.82 -11.03 -7.93
CA ALA A 253 6.57 -12.05 -6.92
C ALA A 253 5.48 -11.57 -5.96
N LEU A 254 4.58 -12.48 -5.56
CA LEU A 254 3.58 -12.19 -4.54
C LEU A 254 4.20 -12.36 -3.14
N LEU A 255 4.30 -11.27 -2.40
CA LEU A 255 4.95 -11.20 -1.10
C LEU A 255 3.94 -11.08 0.03
N THR A 256 4.26 -11.71 1.16
CA THR A 256 3.63 -11.43 2.45
C THR A 256 4.47 -10.40 3.20
N GLY A 257 3.90 -9.75 4.22
CA GLY A 257 4.63 -8.79 5.05
C GLY A 257 5.93 -9.36 5.62
N ASN A 258 5.94 -10.63 6.03
CA ASN A 258 7.13 -11.28 6.58
C ASN A 258 8.18 -11.58 5.50
N LYS A 259 7.77 -11.93 4.27
CA LYS A 259 8.70 -12.10 3.14
C LYS A 259 9.34 -10.77 2.73
N ALA A 260 8.55 -9.70 2.68
CA ALA A 260 9.05 -8.36 2.40
C ALA A 260 10.04 -7.90 3.49
N LEU A 261 9.70 -8.09 4.76
CA LEU A 261 10.60 -7.79 5.89
C LEU A 261 11.94 -8.54 5.76
N ARG A 262 11.91 -9.83 5.41
CA ARG A 262 13.13 -10.63 5.21
C ARG A 262 14.00 -10.11 4.07
N GLN A 263 13.41 -9.72 2.94
CA GLN A 263 14.16 -9.14 1.84
C GLN A 263 14.84 -7.82 2.25
N LEU A 264 14.12 -6.96 2.98
CA LEU A 264 14.69 -5.73 3.53
C LEU A 264 15.81 -6.00 4.53
N SER A 265 15.68 -7.04 5.37
CA SER A 265 16.73 -7.43 6.30
C SER A 265 17.99 -7.92 5.59
N LEU A 266 17.87 -8.76 4.55
CA LEU A 266 19.02 -9.22 3.76
C LEU A 266 19.77 -8.05 3.10
N LEU A 267 19.03 -7.05 2.60
CA LEU A 267 19.64 -5.84 2.02
C LEU A 267 20.32 -4.98 3.09
N GLY A 268 19.76 -4.91 4.30
CA GLY A 268 20.35 -4.20 5.43
C GLY A 268 21.63 -4.84 5.94
N GLU A 269 21.71 -6.16 5.97
CA GLU A 269 22.93 -6.90 6.33
C GLU A 269 24.05 -6.69 5.32
N GLY A 270 23.73 -6.52 4.03
CA GLY A 270 24.70 -6.23 2.98
C GLY A 270 25.09 -4.76 2.84
N SER A 271 24.45 -3.86 3.61
CA SER A 271 24.64 -2.40 3.52
C SER A 271 25.48 -1.82 4.65
N THR A 272 25.93 -2.65 5.61
CA THR A 272 26.90 -2.30 6.66
C THR A 272 28.32 -2.62 6.21
#